data_AF-A0A1I8BBL0-F1
#
_entry.id   AF-A0A1I8BBL0-F1
#
_cell.length_a   1.000
_cell.length_b   1.000
_cell.length_c   1.000
_cell.angle_alpha   90.00
_cell.angle_beta   90.00
_cell.angle_gamma   90.00
#
_symmetry.space_group_name_H-M   'P 1'
#
loop_
_entity.id
_entity.type
_entity.pdbx_description
1 polymer ?
#
loop_
_entity_poly.entity_id
_entity_poly.type
_entity_poly.pdbx_seq_one_letter_code
_entity_poly.pdbx_strand_id
1 'polypeptide(L)'
;MNQKRLKRQEYVKVNVLFTRDGNGNVTQNCGECPNDTSIDCAICTEKYCNEERLVRKQCYLTNGNICKTSFDDYCFMERNSRNEINKGCGTCSSLACRKCLGNRCNDWKNKPYYCYSNESSNGVKECSDNVSDCYIIELKNKGNQIL
;
A
#
# COMPACT_ATOMS: atom_id res chain seq x y z
N MET A 1 -33.16 39.16 42.78
CA MET A 1 -33.08 37.82 42.14
C MET A 1 -31.95 37.86 41.12
N ASN A 2 -30.83 37.16 41.37
CA ASN A 2 -29.68 37.15 40.46
C ASN A 2 -29.80 35.98 39.48
N GLN A 3 -30.07 36.28 38.21
CA GLN A 3 -30.01 35.28 37.13
C GLN A 3 -28.56 34.81 36.95
N LYS A 4 -28.28 33.56 37.31
CA LYS A 4 -27.02 32.90 36.95
C LYS A 4 -27.02 32.66 35.44
N ARG A 5 -26.18 33.40 34.73
CA ARG A 5 -25.91 33.22 33.30
C ARG A 5 -25.16 31.89 33.13
N LEU A 6 -25.83 30.87 32.58
CA LEU A 6 -25.19 29.63 32.15
C LEU A 6 -24.14 29.99 31.09
N LYS A 7 -22.86 29.83 31.43
CA LYS A 7 -21.78 29.93 30.44
C LYS A 7 -21.96 28.77 29.46
N ARG A 8 -22.13 29.11 28.18
CA ARG A 8 -22.18 28.14 27.08
C ARG A 8 -20.89 27.32 27.16
N GLN A 9 -21.00 26.01 27.40
CA GLN A 9 -19.86 25.10 27.27
C GLN A 9 -19.48 25.10 25.79
N GLU A 10 -18.39 25.77 25.47
CA GLU A 10 -17.79 25.68 24.15
C GLU A 10 -17.21 24.28 24.04
N TYR A 11 -17.84 23.42 23.24
CA TYR A 11 -17.29 22.10 22.95
C TYR A 11 -15.97 22.31 22.23
N VAL A 12 -14.85 22.08 22.93
CA VAL A 12 -13.53 22.05 22.31
C VAL A 12 -13.58 20.99 21.22
N LYS A 13 -13.47 21.41 19.95
CA LYS A 13 -13.22 20.47 18.86
C LYS A 13 -11.85 19.84 19.12
N VAL A 14 -11.85 18.60 19.57
CA VAL A 14 -10.62 17.84 19.76
C VAL A 14 -10.28 17.23 18.41
N ASN A 15 -9.17 17.67 17.82
CA ASN A 15 -8.61 17.08 16.62
C ASN A 15 -8.06 15.70 16.97
N VAL A 16 -8.61 14.65 16.36
CA VAL A 16 -8.05 13.30 16.45
C VAL A 16 -6.94 13.19 15.42
N LEU A 17 -5.75 12.86 15.90
CA LEU A 17 -4.52 12.72 15.15
C LEU A 17 -4.25 11.24 14.87
N PHE A 18 -3.96 10.92 13.61
CA PHE A 18 -3.45 9.62 13.17
C PHE A 18 -2.05 9.78 12.62
N THR A 19 -1.12 8.97 13.11
CA THR A 19 0.24 8.94 12.55
C THR A 19 0.63 7.52 12.18
N ARG A 20 1.33 7.39 11.05
CA ARG A 20 2.06 6.17 10.68
C ARG A 20 3.54 6.46 10.63
N ASP A 21 4.31 5.80 11.48
CA ASP A 21 5.75 5.98 11.56
C ASP A 21 6.51 5.29 10.41
N GLY A 22 7.82 5.50 10.34
CA GLY A 22 8.71 4.84 9.38
C GLY A 22 8.84 3.33 9.57
N ASN A 23 8.27 2.74 10.62
CA ASN A 23 8.18 1.30 10.87
C ASN A 23 6.81 0.71 10.50
N GLY A 24 5.85 1.56 10.14
CA GLY A 24 4.50 1.18 9.76
C GLY A 24 3.54 1.04 10.94
N ASN A 25 3.94 1.45 12.15
CA ASN A 25 3.06 1.46 13.31
C ASN A 25 2.09 2.63 13.20
N VAL A 26 0.82 2.38 13.52
CA VAL A 26 -0.21 3.42 13.56
C VAL A 26 -0.48 3.80 15.00
N THR A 27 -0.43 5.10 15.30
CA THR A 27 -0.82 5.63 16.61
C THR A 27 -1.94 6.65 16.46
N GLN A 28 -2.81 6.70 17.46
CA GLN A 28 -3.89 7.65 17.55
C GLN A 28 -3.67 8.55 18.77
N ASN A 29 -3.81 9.86 18.58
CA ASN A 29 -3.63 10.86 19.63
C ASN A 29 -4.60 12.03 19.42
N CYS A 30 -4.48 13.07 20.24
CA CYS A 30 -5.14 14.36 20.02
C CYS A 30 -4.10 15.42 19.69
N GLY A 31 -4.43 16.36 18.80
CA GLY A 31 -3.55 17.49 18.49
C GLY A 31 -3.36 17.72 16.99
N GLU A 32 -2.17 18.19 16.62
CA GLU A 32 -1.81 18.57 15.26
C GLU A 32 -0.77 17.61 14.67
N CYS A 33 -0.70 17.58 13.34
CA CYS A 33 0.31 16.80 12.64
C CYS A 33 1.71 17.34 12.94
N PRO A 34 2.70 16.48 13.23
CA PRO A 34 4.07 16.91 13.38
C PRO A 34 4.61 17.43 12.03
N ASN A 35 5.52 18.41 12.09
CA ASN A 35 6.30 18.85 10.93
C ASN A 35 7.45 17.87 10.63
N ASP A 36 7.12 16.59 10.49
CA ASP A 36 8.06 15.51 10.15
C ASP A 36 7.56 14.77 8.92
N THR A 37 8.31 14.86 7.82
CA THR A 37 7.95 14.25 6.53
C THR A 37 8.12 12.73 6.51
N SER A 38 8.87 12.17 7.46
CA SER A 38 9.04 10.72 7.60
C SER A 38 7.75 10.05 8.07
N ILE A 39 6.97 10.76 8.89
CA ILE A 39 5.67 10.33 9.42
C ILE A 39 4.59 10.60 8.38
N ASP A 40 3.65 9.67 8.21
CA ASP A 40 2.40 10.00 7.54
C ASP A 40 1.37 10.42 8.57
N CYS A 41 0.62 11.48 8.29
CA CYS A 41 -0.25 12.08 9.28
C CYS A 41 -1.59 12.52 8.68
N ALA A 42 -2.66 12.26 9.43
CA ALA A 42 -3.99 12.74 9.13
C ALA A 42 -4.69 13.22 10.38
N ILE A 43 -5.52 14.26 10.23
CA ILE A 43 -6.36 14.80 11.29
C ILE A 43 -7.80 14.55 10.90
N CYS A 44 -8.60 14.13 11.87
CA CYS A 44 -10.04 14.13 11.74
C CYS A 44 -10.71 14.87 12.92
N THR A 45 -11.81 15.57 12.61
CA THR A 45 -12.56 16.41 13.56
C THR A 45 -13.99 15.93 13.79
N GLU A 46 -14.41 14.87 13.10
CA GLU A 46 -15.73 14.27 13.25
C GLU A 46 -15.77 13.28 14.42
N LYS A 47 -16.98 13.01 14.93
CA LYS A 47 -17.16 11.98 15.96
C LYS A 47 -16.93 10.60 15.34
N TYR A 48 -16.24 9.73 16.06
CA TYR A 48 -16.02 8.32 15.68
C TYR A 48 -15.28 8.08 14.36
N CYS A 49 -14.51 9.05 13.88
CA CYS A 49 -13.70 8.87 12.67
C CYS A 49 -12.37 8.16 12.92
N ASN A 50 -12.32 7.29 13.92
CA ASN A 50 -11.10 6.68 14.40
C ASN A 50 -10.64 5.50 13.55
N GLU A 51 -10.43 5.74 12.26
CA GLU A 51 -10.18 4.70 11.26
C GLU A 51 -8.76 4.78 10.68
N GLU A 52 -8.08 3.63 10.59
CA GLU A 52 -6.71 3.52 10.07
C GLU A 52 -6.58 4.06 8.63
N ARG A 53 -7.67 4.02 7.85
CA ARG A 53 -7.71 4.47 6.46
C ARG A 53 -7.38 5.94 6.24
N LEU A 54 -7.36 6.72 7.30
CA LEU A 54 -6.99 8.14 7.24
C LEU A 54 -5.50 8.35 6.93
N VAL A 55 -4.63 7.41 7.29
CA VAL A 55 -3.20 7.47 6.94
C VAL A 55 -2.89 6.59 5.74
N ARG A 56 -1.96 7.06 4.92
CA ARG A 56 -1.43 6.33 3.78
C ARG A 56 -0.78 5.02 4.20
N LYS A 57 -1.03 4.02 3.38
CA LYS A 57 -0.40 2.71 3.47
C LYS A 57 1.04 2.79 3.00
N GLN A 58 1.90 1.95 3.58
CA GLN A 58 3.29 1.80 3.14
C GLN A 58 3.47 0.50 2.38
N CYS A 59 4.30 0.50 1.35
CA CYS A 59 4.72 -0.68 0.62
C CYS A 59 6.25 -0.72 0.56
N TYR A 60 6.84 -1.91 0.47
CA TYR A 60 8.27 -2.04 0.24
C TYR A 60 8.62 -1.72 -1.21
N LEU A 61 9.76 -1.07 -1.39
CA LEU A 61 10.47 -0.91 -2.65
C LEU A 61 11.53 -2.01 -2.79
N THR A 62 12.03 -2.22 -4.01
CA THR A 62 13.04 -3.26 -4.30
C THR A 62 14.29 -3.12 -3.45
N ASN A 63 14.72 -1.88 -3.15
CA ASN A 63 15.90 -1.58 -2.34
C ASN A 63 15.65 -1.66 -0.82
N GLY A 64 14.46 -2.10 -0.38
CA GLY A 64 14.08 -2.17 1.04
C GLY A 64 13.52 -0.87 1.62
N ASN A 65 13.59 0.26 0.89
CA ASN A 65 12.94 1.49 1.29
C ASN A 65 11.41 1.35 1.23
N ILE A 66 10.70 2.35 1.74
CA ILE A 66 9.24 2.41 1.71
C ILE A 66 8.74 3.46 0.72
N CYS A 67 7.63 3.17 0.06
CA CYS A 67 6.78 4.18 -0.59
C CYS A 67 5.45 4.29 0.16
N LYS A 68 4.78 5.44 0.05
CA LYS A 68 3.46 5.71 0.64
C LYS A 68 2.40 5.77 -0.47
N THR A 69 1.26 5.10 -0.30
CA THR A 69 0.11 5.18 -1.21
C THR A 69 -1.21 5.27 -0.43
N SER A 70 -2.31 5.58 -1.10
CA SER A 70 -3.65 5.61 -0.51
C SER A 70 -3.96 4.29 0.22
N PHE A 71 -4.77 4.36 1.28
CA PHE A 71 -5.05 3.18 2.10
C PHE A 71 -5.65 2.01 1.30
N ASP A 72 -6.50 2.29 0.31
CA ASP A 72 -7.15 1.28 -0.52
C ASP A 72 -6.37 0.92 -1.81
N ASP A 73 -5.24 1.56 -2.08
CA ASP A 73 -4.43 1.28 -3.28
C ASP A 73 -3.50 0.08 -3.07
N TYR A 74 -2.95 -0.54 -4.10
CA TYR A 74 -2.20 -1.78 -3.94
C TYR A 74 -0.74 -1.55 -3.52
N CYS A 75 -0.16 -2.55 -2.84
CA CYS A 75 1.26 -2.82 -2.94
C CYS A 75 1.47 -3.93 -3.97
N PHE A 76 2.59 -3.91 -4.70
CA PHE A 76 2.90 -4.94 -5.67
C PHE A 76 4.29 -5.56 -5.48
N MET A 77 4.41 -6.79 -5.99
CA MET A 77 5.67 -7.44 -6.32
C MET A 77 5.51 -8.04 -7.72
N GLU A 78 6.44 -7.74 -8.61
CA GLU A 78 6.42 -8.23 -9.98
C GLU A 78 7.79 -8.75 -10.40
N ARG A 79 7.80 -9.58 -11.44
CA ARG A 79 9.04 -9.96 -12.12
C ARG A 79 9.19 -9.17 -13.41
N ASN A 80 10.39 -8.69 -13.66
CA ASN A 80 10.74 -8.06 -14.93
C ASN A 80 11.24 -9.09 -15.96
N SER A 81 11.64 -8.59 -17.13
CA SER A 81 12.15 -9.39 -18.24
C SER A 81 13.38 -10.22 -17.96
N ARG A 82 14.18 -9.79 -16.97
CA ARG A 82 15.38 -10.47 -16.50
C ARG A 82 15.10 -11.37 -15.30
N ASN A 83 13.83 -11.63 -15.00
CA ASN A 83 13.38 -12.40 -13.85
C ASN A 83 13.75 -11.78 -12.48
N GLU A 84 14.11 -10.49 -12.47
CA GLU A 84 14.42 -9.74 -11.25
C GLU A 84 13.11 -9.31 -10.57
N ILE A 85 13.14 -9.23 -9.23
CA ILE A 85 11.97 -8.84 -8.44
C ILE A 85 11.93 -7.32 -8.31
N ASN A 86 10.82 -6.73 -8.75
CA ASN A 86 10.47 -5.34 -8.49
C ASN A 86 9.34 -5.25 -7.47
N LYS A 87 9.40 -4.24 -6.60
CA LYS A 87 8.34 -3.97 -5.61
C LYS A 87 7.96 -2.49 -5.63
N GLY A 88 6.72 -2.19 -5.28
CA GLY A 88 6.32 -0.81 -5.07
C GLY A 88 4.86 -0.61 -4.69
N CYS A 89 4.44 0.65 -4.85
CA CYS A 89 3.10 1.16 -4.60
C CYS A 89 2.29 1.20 -5.89
N GLY A 90 0.98 1.00 -5.78
CA GLY A 90 0.04 1.06 -6.87
C GLY A 90 0.06 -0.19 -7.76
N THR A 91 0.09 0.04 -9.07
CA THR A 91 -0.11 -1.02 -10.06
C THR A 91 1.21 -1.52 -10.64
N CYS A 92 1.14 -2.72 -11.21
CA CYS A 92 2.27 -3.40 -11.83
C CYS A 92 2.55 -2.84 -13.21
N SER A 93 3.81 -2.88 -13.63
CA SER A 93 4.23 -2.63 -15.01
C SER A 93 4.29 -3.91 -15.85
N SER A 94 4.35 -5.08 -15.22
CA SER A 94 4.42 -6.38 -15.88
C SER A 94 3.19 -7.26 -15.62
N LEU A 95 2.98 -8.23 -16.52
CA LEU A 95 1.93 -9.26 -16.38
C LEU A 95 2.25 -10.27 -15.28
N ALA A 96 3.54 -10.43 -14.95
CA ALA A 96 4.06 -11.32 -13.93
C ALA A 96 4.05 -10.61 -12.57
N CYS A 97 2.86 -10.34 -12.05
CA CYS A 97 2.69 -9.50 -10.87
C CYS A 97 1.65 -10.02 -9.88
N ARG A 98 1.94 -9.83 -8.59
CA ARG A 98 1.04 -10.05 -7.47
C ARG A 98 0.82 -8.74 -6.73
N LYS A 99 -0.45 -8.45 -6.43
CA LYS A 99 -0.88 -7.27 -5.66
C LYS A 99 -1.43 -7.67 -4.30
N CYS A 100 -1.42 -6.75 -3.36
CA CYS A 100 -2.06 -6.91 -2.05
C CYS A 100 -2.47 -5.57 -1.43
N LEU A 101 -3.40 -5.63 -0.49
CA LEU A 101 -4.01 -4.45 0.14
C LEU A 101 -3.49 -4.16 1.56
N GLY A 102 -2.74 -5.06 2.19
CA GLY A 102 -2.25 -4.85 3.56
C GLY A 102 -1.05 -3.89 3.64
N ASN A 103 -0.84 -3.24 4.79
CA ASN A 103 0.39 -2.48 5.02
C ASN A 103 1.61 -3.37 4.85
N ARG A 104 2.58 -2.95 4.04
CA ARG A 104 3.85 -3.65 3.81
C ARG A 104 3.66 -5.12 3.39
N CYS A 105 2.52 -5.43 2.76
CA CYS A 105 2.15 -6.81 2.44
C CYS A 105 3.01 -7.45 1.34
N ASN A 106 3.74 -6.64 0.57
CA ASN A 106 4.56 -7.11 -0.55
C ASN A 106 5.94 -7.65 -0.12
N ASP A 107 5.99 -8.43 0.96
CA ASP A 107 7.18 -9.11 1.46
C ASP A 107 7.01 -10.62 1.65
N TRP A 108 6.34 -11.26 0.69
CA TRP A 108 6.17 -12.71 0.69
C TRP A 108 7.51 -13.46 0.73
N LYS A 109 7.64 -14.48 1.59
CA LYS A 109 8.82 -15.37 1.59
C LYS A 109 8.88 -16.20 0.32
N ASN A 110 7.74 -16.76 -0.09
CA ASN A 110 7.61 -17.49 -1.35
C ASN A 110 7.40 -16.46 -2.47
N LYS A 111 8.50 -16.12 -3.14
CA LYS A 111 8.48 -15.15 -4.25
C LYS A 111 7.75 -15.79 -5.42
N PRO A 112 6.69 -15.15 -5.95
CA PRO A 112 5.88 -15.74 -7.01
C PRO A 112 6.74 -15.99 -8.24
N TYR A 113 6.53 -17.13 -8.89
CA TYR A 113 7.01 -17.43 -10.23
C TYR A 113 5.82 -17.39 -11.18
N TYR A 114 6.08 -17.15 -12.47
CA TYR A 114 5.03 -16.96 -13.45
C TYR A 114 5.36 -17.70 -14.74
N CYS A 115 4.33 -18.22 -15.39
CA CYS A 115 4.42 -19.01 -16.61
C CYS A 115 3.37 -18.54 -17.62
N TYR A 116 3.58 -18.86 -18.90
CA TYR A 116 2.57 -18.64 -19.92
C TYR A 116 1.43 -19.62 -19.72
N SER A 117 0.20 -19.13 -19.85
CA SER A 117 -0.98 -19.97 -19.70
C SER A 117 -2.09 -19.44 -20.59
N ASN A 118 -2.68 -20.35 -21.37
CA ASN A 118 -3.91 -20.09 -22.12
C ASN A 118 -5.14 -19.99 -21.20
N GLU A 119 -5.01 -20.38 -19.93
CA GLU A 119 -6.09 -20.33 -18.93
C GLU A 119 -6.17 -18.96 -18.24
N SER A 120 -5.15 -18.11 -18.39
CA SER A 120 -5.14 -16.78 -17.80
C SER A 120 -5.60 -15.73 -18.80
N SER A 121 -6.46 -14.80 -18.36
CA SER A 121 -7.00 -13.73 -19.20
C SER A 121 -5.94 -12.79 -19.77
N ASN A 122 -4.76 -12.74 -19.14
CA ASN A 122 -3.63 -11.92 -19.59
C ASN A 122 -2.46 -12.78 -20.14
N GLY A 123 -2.68 -14.08 -20.36
CA GLY A 123 -1.68 -15.00 -20.89
C GLY A 123 -0.58 -15.41 -19.89
N VAL A 124 -0.59 -14.90 -18.66
CA VAL A 124 0.40 -15.20 -17.61
C VAL A 124 -0.31 -15.66 -16.34
N LYS A 125 0.12 -16.79 -15.77
CA LYS A 125 -0.44 -17.35 -14.53
C LYS A 125 0.68 -17.46 -13.50
N GLU A 126 0.35 -17.20 -12.24
CA GLU A 126 1.26 -17.50 -11.14
C GLU A 126 1.39 -19.01 -10.97
N CYS A 127 2.64 -19.48 -10.86
CA CYS A 127 2.95 -20.89 -10.78
C CYS A 127 3.07 -21.28 -9.31
N SER A 128 2.30 -22.30 -8.92
CA SER A 128 2.37 -22.89 -7.59
C SER A 128 3.52 -23.89 -7.56
N ASP A 129 4.22 -23.99 -6.42
CA ASP A 129 5.32 -24.94 -6.19
C ASP A 129 4.94 -26.41 -6.47
N ASN A 130 3.65 -26.72 -6.57
CA ASN A 130 3.11 -28.05 -6.83
C ASN A 130 2.82 -28.35 -8.31
N VAL A 131 3.18 -27.46 -9.24
CA VAL A 131 2.88 -27.63 -10.68
C VAL A 131 4.19 -27.91 -11.45
N SER A 132 4.29 -29.10 -12.04
CA SER A 132 5.52 -29.62 -12.67
C SER A 132 5.95 -28.88 -13.95
N ASP A 133 5.02 -28.17 -14.60
CA ASP A 133 5.23 -27.65 -15.97
C ASP A 133 5.43 -26.12 -15.96
N CYS A 134 6.17 -25.64 -14.97
CA CYS A 134 6.44 -24.22 -14.74
C CYS A 134 7.71 -23.76 -15.50
N TYR A 135 7.57 -23.37 -16.77
CA TYR A 135 8.71 -22.80 -17.52
C TYR A 135 8.91 -21.31 -17.18
N ILE A 136 10.10 -20.96 -16.65
CA ILE A 136 10.50 -19.58 -16.32
C ILE A 136 10.72 -18.79 -17.62
N ILE A 137 10.06 -17.64 -17.75
CA ILE A 137 10.11 -16.82 -18.97
C ILE A 137 11.18 -15.74 -18.87
N GLU A 138 11.97 -15.58 -19.93
CA GLU A 138 12.66 -14.33 -20.31
C GLU A 138 11.61 -13.39 -20.93
N LEU A 139 11.08 -12.39 -20.20
CA LEU A 139 10.02 -11.52 -20.74
C LEU A 139 10.61 -10.61 -21.82
N LYS A 140 10.62 -11.03 -23.08
CA LYS A 140 10.96 -10.08 -24.16
C LYS A 140 9.87 -9.02 -24.21
N ASN A 141 10.19 -7.80 -23.77
CA ASN A 141 9.36 -6.63 -24.04
C ASN A 141 9.13 -6.62 -25.54
N LYS A 142 7.88 -6.78 -26.00
CA LYS A 142 7.53 -6.45 -27.38
C LYS A 142 7.70 -4.94 -27.52
N GLY A 143 8.92 -4.51 -27.84
CA GLY A 143 9.12 -3.20 -28.45
C GLY A 143 8.26 -3.15 -29.71
N ASN A 144 7.53 -2.05 -29.87
CA ASN A 144 6.72 -1.75 -31.04
C ASN A 144 7.35 -2.28 -32.32
N GLN A 145 6.76 -3.33 -32.90
CA GLN A 145 6.94 -3.60 -34.33
C GLN A 145 6.11 -2.55 -35.06
N ILE A 146 6.77 -1.47 -35.45
CA ILE A 146 6.31 -0.67 -36.58
C ILE A 146 6.65 -1.50 -37.82
N LEU A 147 5.63 -1.73 -38.66
CA LEU A 147 5.67 -2.44 -39.93
C LEU A 147 6.83 -2.01 -40.83
#